data_AF-B9D0F4-F1
#
_entry.id   AF-B9D0F4-F1
#
_cell.length_a   1.000
_cell.length_b   1.000
_cell.length_c   1.000
_cell.angle_alpha   90.00
_cell.angle_beta   90.00
_cell.angle_gamma   90.00
#
_symmetry.space_group_name_H-M   'P 1'
#
loop_
_entity.id
_entity.type
_entity.pdbx_description
1 polymer ?
#
loop_
_entity_poly.entity_id
_entity_poly.type
_entity_poly.pdbx_seq_one_letter_code
_entity_poly.pdbx_strand_id
1 'polypeptide(L)'
;MQNYELNREKILDLLEFARKNLPADLRVSIQSAYGASHIEIGSNDNGTKISSRDIKDGLKFIGWDTAKFKELQARLESVNSVKVTVNSDKNSKTEPAVIITYSYVEHYERSYEFYAKDSPRLKELYDKGCAKKYENDGVVFIAWTSHGYKYRTFCAKDDGEDVLADWR
;
A
#
# COMPACT_ATOMS: atom_id res chain seq x y z
N MET A 1 6.74 -13.91 5.83
CA MET A 1 7.03 -12.63 6.52
C MET A 1 8.50 -12.17 6.50
N GLN A 2 9.47 -12.95 5.98
CA GLN A 2 10.89 -12.57 5.97
C GLN A 2 11.22 -11.29 5.18
N ASN A 3 10.41 -10.91 4.19
CA ASN A 3 10.76 -9.80 3.31
C ASN A 3 10.76 -8.43 4.00
N TYR A 4 9.92 -8.22 5.03
CA TYR A 4 9.89 -6.96 5.75
C TYR A 4 11.13 -6.80 6.64
N GLU A 5 11.51 -7.83 7.40
CA GLU A 5 12.69 -7.76 8.29
C GLU A 5 13.97 -7.48 7.51
N LEU A 6 14.15 -8.20 6.39
CA LEU A 6 15.35 -8.07 5.57
C LEU A 6 15.47 -6.70 4.88
N ASN A 7 14.34 -6.03 4.64
CA ASN A 7 14.29 -4.76 3.91
C ASN A 7 13.73 -3.60 4.73
N ARG A 8 13.60 -3.74 6.06
CA ARG A 8 12.85 -2.82 6.92
C ARG A 8 13.27 -1.37 6.72
N GLU A 9 14.57 -1.09 6.75
CA GLU A 9 15.09 0.28 6.59
C GLU A 9 14.71 0.88 5.23
N LYS A 10 14.89 0.13 4.14
CA LYS A 10 14.53 0.56 2.78
C LYS A 10 13.02 0.73 2.61
N ILE A 11 12.22 -0.11 3.27
CA ILE A 11 10.76 -0.01 3.28
C ILE A 11 10.31 1.26 3.99
N LEU A 12 10.91 1.57 5.15
CA LEU A 12 10.61 2.79 5.89
C LEU A 12 11.06 4.06 5.13
N ASP A 13 12.20 3.99 4.44
CA ASP A 13 12.67 5.04 3.55
C ASP A 13 11.74 5.25 2.33
N LEU A 14 11.26 4.18 1.70
CA LEU A 14 10.20 4.24 0.67
C LEU A 14 8.90 4.85 1.22
N LEU A 15 8.50 4.48 2.44
CA LEU A 15 7.32 5.00 3.11
C LEU A 15 7.43 6.52 3.33
N GLU A 16 8.56 6.99 3.84
CA GLU A 16 8.82 8.41 4.04
C GLU A 16 8.84 9.17 2.71
N PHE A 17 9.52 8.62 1.69
CA PHE A 17 9.54 9.20 0.36
C PHE A 17 8.13 9.36 -0.22
N ALA A 18 7.30 8.31 -0.13
CA ALA A 18 5.94 8.34 -0.66
C ALA A 18 5.07 9.39 0.05
N ARG A 19 5.10 9.42 1.39
CA ARG A 19 4.33 10.38 2.20
C ARG A 19 4.74 11.83 1.96
N LYS A 20 6.04 12.09 1.81
CA LYS A 20 6.56 13.46 1.64
C LYS A 20 6.27 14.02 0.24
N ASN A 21 6.16 13.17 -0.76
CA ASN A 21 6.09 13.60 -2.15
C ASN A 21 4.71 13.46 -2.79
N LEU A 22 3.80 12.64 -2.24
CA LEU A 22 2.45 12.50 -2.77
C LEU A 22 1.46 13.48 -2.11
N PRO A 23 0.46 14.00 -2.85
CA PRO A 23 -0.52 14.93 -2.29
C PRO A 23 -1.34 14.28 -1.17
N ALA A 24 -1.39 14.94 0.00
CA ALA A 24 -2.09 14.43 1.19
C ALA A 24 -3.62 14.42 1.05
N ASP A 25 -4.15 15.20 0.10
CA ASP A 25 -5.56 15.30 -0.23
C ASP A 25 -6.00 14.32 -1.32
N LEU A 26 -5.09 13.51 -1.88
CA LEU A 26 -5.43 12.54 -2.92
C LEU A 26 -5.09 11.12 -2.47
N ARG A 27 -5.88 10.16 -2.96
CA ARG A 27 -5.46 8.76 -2.96
C ARG A 27 -4.68 8.50 -4.22
N VAL A 28 -3.39 8.17 -4.10
CA VAL A 28 -2.52 7.91 -5.26
C VAL A 28 -1.96 6.51 -5.19
N SER A 29 -2.18 5.71 -6.23
CA SER A 29 -1.61 4.37 -6.41
C SER A 29 -0.72 4.36 -7.63
N ILE A 30 0.54 3.98 -7.47
CA ILE A 30 1.52 3.90 -8.55
C ILE A 30 2.09 2.48 -8.58
N GLN A 31 1.80 1.76 -9.65
CA GLN A 31 2.44 0.50 -10.00
C GLN A 31 3.58 0.78 -10.98
N SER A 32 4.77 0.24 -10.73
CA SER A 32 5.94 0.57 -11.56
C SER A 32 7.00 -0.52 -11.69
N ALA A 33 6.82 -1.70 -11.11
CA ALA A 33 7.81 -2.76 -11.26
C ALA A 33 7.44 -3.79 -12.34
N TYR A 34 8.47 -4.47 -12.86
CA TYR A 34 8.37 -5.56 -13.83
C TYR A 34 7.71 -5.19 -15.17
N GLY A 35 7.98 -3.98 -15.67
CA GLY A 35 7.64 -3.57 -17.04
C GLY A 35 6.22 -3.05 -17.24
N ALA A 36 5.40 -2.99 -16.20
CA ALA A 36 4.11 -2.34 -16.21
C ALA A 36 4.14 -1.08 -15.34
N SER A 37 3.83 0.07 -15.94
CA SER A 37 3.62 1.32 -15.21
C SER A 37 2.16 1.74 -15.32
N HIS A 38 1.55 2.01 -14.17
CA HIS A 38 0.16 2.40 -14.07
C HIS A 38 -0.02 3.31 -12.87
N ILE A 39 -0.78 4.39 -13.05
CA ILE A 39 -1.10 5.32 -11.98
C ILE A 39 -2.61 5.49 -11.89
N GLU A 40 -3.11 5.39 -10.67
CA GLU A 40 -4.48 5.72 -10.31
C GLU A 40 -4.48 6.85 -9.29
N ILE A 41 -5.31 7.85 -9.53
CA ILE A 41 -5.51 8.99 -8.64
C ILE A 41 -7.01 9.08 -8.37
N GLY A 42 -7.38 8.96 -7.09
CA GLY A 42 -8.74 9.20 -6.61
C GLY A 42 -8.83 10.52 -5.88
N SER A 43 -9.87 11.30 -6.16
CA SER A 43 -10.32 12.37 -5.27
C SER A 43 -10.94 11.79 -4.00
N ASN A 44 -10.88 12.55 -2.92
CA ASN A 44 -11.58 12.25 -1.67
C ASN A 44 -13.10 12.25 -1.82
N ASP A 45 -13.61 13.00 -2.79
CA ASP A 45 -15.02 13.05 -3.11
C ASP A 45 -15.26 12.08 -4.27
N ASN A 46 -16.23 11.17 -4.12
CA ASN A 46 -16.55 10.00 -4.98
C ASN A 46 -16.64 10.22 -6.52
N GLY A 47 -16.31 11.40 -7.05
CA GLY A 47 -16.54 11.81 -8.43
C GLY A 47 -15.36 11.72 -9.41
N THR A 48 -14.10 11.57 -8.99
CA THR A 48 -12.99 11.54 -9.97
C THR A 48 -11.93 10.50 -9.66
N LYS A 49 -11.89 9.46 -10.50
CA LYS A 49 -10.80 8.48 -10.58
C LYS A 49 -10.08 8.67 -11.91
N ILE A 50 -8.88 9.22 -11.87
CA ILE A 50 -7.96 9.24 -13.02
C ILE A 50 -7.22 7.91 -13.00
N SER A 51 -7.20 7.21 -14.13
CA SER A 51 -6.44 5.97 -14.30
C SER A 51 -5.72 6.05 -15.62
N SER A 52 -4.39 5.95 -15.62
CA SER A 52 -3.58 6.09 -16.83
C SER A 52 -2.46 5.06 -16.88
N ARG A 53 -2.33 4.41 -18.04
CA ARG A 53 -1.12 3.65 -18.41
C ARG A 53 -0.06 4.54 -19.07
N ASP A 54 -0.44 5.72 -19.55
CA ASP A 54 0.53 6.77 -19.87
C ASP A 54 0.92 7.47 -18.56
N ILE A 55 2.06 7.05 -18.02
CA ILE A 55 2.56 7.57 -16.76
C ILE A 55 2.81 9.08 -16.81
N LYS A 56 3.23 9.63 -17.97
CA LYS A 56 3.58 11.05 -18.05
C LYS A 56 2.38 11.95 -17.78
N ASP A 57 1.22 11.55 -18.25
CA ASP A 57 -0.01 12.31 -18.03
C ASP A 57 -0.47 12.22 -16.57
N GLY A 58 -0.39 11.04 -15.96
CA GLY A 58 -0.70 10.88 -14.54
C GLY A 58 0.24 11.67 -13.63
N LEU A 59 1.54 11.71 -13.95
CA LEU A 59 2.53 12.47 -13.16
C LEU A 59 2.24 13.98 -13.17
N LYS A 60 1.73 14.54 -14.27
CA LYS A 60 1.34 15.96 -14.35
C LYS A 60 0.28 16.31 -13.30
N PHE A 61 -0.68 15.41 -13.03
CA PHE A 61 -1.75 15.66 -12.06
C PHE A 61 -1.24 15.76 -10.62
N ILE A 62 -0.17 15.05 -10.28
CA ILE A 62 0.45 15.09 -8.96
C ILE A 62 1.68 16.00 -8.91
N GLY A 63 1.94 16.76 -9.97
CA GLY A 63 3.07 17.69 -10.05
C GLY A 63 4.45 17.00 -10.04
N TRP A 64 4.54 15.77 -10.52
CA TRP A 64 5.80 15.01 -10.59
C TRP A 64 6.43 15.07 -11.97
N ASP A 65 7.76 15.02 -12.00
CA ASP A 65 8.53 14.77 -13.22
C ASP A 65 8.89 13.29 -13.36
N THR A 66 9.47 12.94 -14.50
CA THR A 66 9.91 11.56 -14.78
C THR A 66 11.11 11.14 -13.94
N ALA A 67 11.89 12.09 -13.40
CA ALA A 67 13.05 11.78 -12.56
C ALA A 67 12.59 11.29 -11.18
N LYS A 68 11.63 11.99 -10.56
CA LYS A 68 10.98 11.61 -9.31
C LYS A 68 10.23 10.29 -9.43
N PHE A 69 9.59 10.03 -10.56
CA PHE A 69 8.99 8.72 -10.84
C PHE A 69 10.05 7.60 -10.91
N LYS A 70 11.19 7.82 -11.59
CA LYS A 70 12.28 6.83 -11.63
C LYS A 70 12.89 6.57 -10.24
N GLU A 71 12.96 7.60 -9.40
CA GLU A 71 13.39 7.45 -8.01
C GLU A 71 12.42 6.55 -7.22
N LEU A 72 11.11 6.76 -7.36
CA LEU A 72 10.10 5.87 -6.79
C LEU A 72 10.28 4.43 -7.30
N GLN A 73 10.45 4.25 -8.60
CA GLN A 73 10.64 2.94 -9.22
C GLN A 73 11.85 2.21 -8.63
N ALA A 74 13.01 2.89 -8.53
CA ALA A 74 14.21 2.31 -7.96
C ALA A 74 14.01 1.88 -6.49
N ARG A 75 13.27 2.68 -5.70
CA ARG A 75 12.93 2.34 -4.31
C ARG A 75 12.01 1.12 -4.23
N LEU A 76 10.99 1.05 -5.07
CA LEU A 76 10.09 -0.13 -5.17
C LEU A 76 10.87 -1.40 -5.52
N GLU A 77 11.76 -1.34 -6.52
CA GLU A 77 12.62 -2.44 -6.94
C GLU A 77 13.58 -2.87 -5.82
N SER A 78 14.13 -1.93 -5.05
CA SER A 78 15.08 -2.19 -3.97
C SER A 78 14.52 -3.04 -2.81
N VAL A 79 13.18 -3.07 -2.68
CA VAL A 79 12.45 -3.86 -1.67
C VAL A 79 11.62 -4.98 -2.30
N ASN A 80 11.80 -5.24 -3.60
CA ASN A 80 11.07 -6.26 -4.36
C ASN A 80 9.54 -6.06 -4.33
N SER A 81 9.10 -4.81 -4.50
CA SER A 81 7.68 -4.43 -4.51
C SER A 81 7.25 -3.90 -5.87
N VAL A 82 5.95 -3.98 -6.16
CA VAL A 82 5.37 -3.64 -7.46
C VAL A 82 4.61 -2.34 -7.50
N LYS A 83 4.04 -1.95 -6.35
CA LYS A 83 3.06 -0.86 -6.26
C LYS A 83 3.13 -0.24 -4.88
N VAL A 84 2.99 1.08 -4.83
CA VAL A 84 2.70 1.84 -3.61
C VAL A 84 1.35 2.52 -3.76
N THR A 85 0.54 2.51 -2.71
CA THR A 85 -0.65 3.35 -2.58
C THR A 85 -0.49 4.23 -1.36
N VAL A 86 -0.69 5.53 -1.52
CA VAL A 86 -0.83 6.48 -0.42
C VAL A 86 -2.29 6.93 -0.38
N ASN A 87 -2.93 6.72 0.76
CA ASN A 87 -4.26 7.19 1.01
C ASN A 87 -4.22 8.62 1.57
N SER A 88 -5.28 9.38 1.31
CA SER A 88 -5.38 10.72 1.85
C SER A 88 -5.45 10.72 3.36
N ASP A 89 -5.01 11.81 3.99
CA ASP A 89 -5.03 11.96 5.43
C ASP A 89 -6.46 11.83 6.00
N LYS A 90 -7.46 12.22 5.22
CA LYS A 90 -8.89 12.06 5.59
C LYS A 90 -9.28 10.60 5.78
N ASN A 91 -8.81 9.72 4.91
CA ASN A 91 -9.11 8.29 4.95
C ASN A 91 -8.15 7.51 5.86
N SER A 92 -7.00 8.09 6.23
CA SER A 92 -5.97 7.41 7.04
C SER A 92 -6.43 6.90 8.42
N LYS A 93 -7.57 7.39 8.91
CA LYS A 93 -8.22 6.90 10.15
C LYS A 93 -9.00 5.61 9.94
N THR A 94 -9.50 5.36 8.74
CA THR A 94 -10.34 4.21 8.38
C THR A 94 -9.64 3.23 7.43
N GLU A 95 -8.58 3.68 6.78
CA GLU A 95 -7.75 2.93 5.83
C GLU A 95 -6.27 3.03 6.20
N PRO A 96 -5.41 2.12 5.73
CA PRO A 96 -3.97 2.29 5.89
C PRO A 96 -3.52 3.58 5.22
N ALA A 97 -2.63 4.32 5.87
CA ALA A 97 -2.06 5.54 5.30
C ALA A 97 -1.24 5.22 4.05
N VAL A 98 -0.51 4.10 4.06
CA VAL A 98 0.27 3.61 2.91
C VAL A 98 0.14 2.10 2.78
N ILE A 99 0.09 1.63 1.54
CA ILE A 99 0.09 0.20 1.18
C ILE A 99 1.26 -0.04 0.24
N ILE A 100 2.15 -0.96 0.58
CA ILE A 100 3.23 -1.42 -0.30
C ILE A 100 2.89 -2.83 -0.73
N THR A 101 2.64 -3.02 -2.02
CA THR A 101 2.22 -4.29 -2.61
C THR A 101 3.41 -4.98 -3.25
N TYR A 102 3.61 -6.25 -2.92
CA TYR A 102 4.76 -7.06 -3.36
C TYR A 102 4.40 -7.98 -4.52
N SER A 103 3.16 -8.45 -4.55
CA SER A 103 2.66 -9.24 -5.65
C SER A 103 1.19 -8.93 -5.87
N TYR A 104 0.83 -8.74 -7.14
CA TYR A 104 -0.54 -8.68 -7.61
C TYR A 104 -0.66 -9.65 -8.79
N VAL A 105 -1.37 -10.76 -8.58
CA VAL A 105 -1.58 -11.80 -9.59
C VAL A 105 -3.07 -12.10 -9.62
N GLU A 106 -3.75 -11.67 -10.68
CA GLU A 106 -5.20 -11.87 -10.90
C GLU A 106 -6.06 -11.51 -9.69
N HIS A 107 -6.42 -12.53 -8.91
CA HIS A 107 -7.32 -12.52 -7.77
C HIS A 107 -6.57 -12.59 -6.43
N TYR A 108 -5.27 -12.30 -6.42
CA TYR A 108 -4.42 -12.37 -5.24
C TYR A 108 -3.49 -11.16 -5.12
N GLU A 109 -3.47 -10.54 -3.94
CA GLU A 109 -2.58 -9.43 -3.62
C GLU A 109 -1.89 -9.69 -2.26
N ARG A 110 -0.60 -9.37 -2.17
CA ARG A 110 0.14 -9.35 -0.90
C ARG A 110 0.74 -7.99 -0.65
N SER A 111 0.45 -7.43 0.50
CA SER A 111 0.86 -6.08 0.87
C SER A 111 1.32 -6.00 2.32
N TYR A 112 2.16 -5.01 2.59
CA TYR A 112 2.29 -4.46 3.93
C TYR A 112 1.50 -3.16 3.99
N GLU A 113 0.62 -3.07 4.97
CA GLU A 113 -0.27 -1.93 5.18
C GLU A 113 0.17 -1.16 6.42
N PHE A 114 0.45 0.14 6.25
CA PHE A 114 0.98 1.03 7.27
C PHE A 114 -0.11 1.96 7.75
N TYR A 115 -0.44 1.86 9.02
CA TYR A 115 -1.49 2.62 9.68
C TYR A 115 -0.90 3.71 10.57
N ALA A 116 -1.70 4.73 10.89
CA ALA A 116 -1.39 5.61 12.01
C ALA A 116 -1.40 4.81 13.32
N LYS A 117 -0.53 5.15 14.28
CA LYS A 117 -0.41 4.41 15.55
C LYS A 117 -1.71 4.38 16.35
N ASP A 118 -2.52 5.42 16.24
CA ASP A 118 -3.82 5.57 16.87
C ASP A 118 -4.99 5.14 15.97
N SER A 119 -4.72 4.49 14.84
CA SER A 119 -5.74 4.00 13.92
C SER A 119 -6.65 2.97 14.61
N PRO A 120 -7.97 3.23 14.69
CA PRO A 120 -8.92 2.25 15.21
C PRO A 120 -8.90 0.94 14.42
N ARG A 121 -8.63 1.04 13.11
CA ARG A 121 -8.54 -0.14 12.22
C ARG A 121 -7.33 -1.01 12.54
N LEU A 122 -6.18 -0.40 12.82
CA LEU A 122 -4.98 -1.15 13.24
C LEU A 122 -5.26 -1.94 14.51
N LYS A 123 -5.90 -1.30 15.49
CA LYS A 123 -6.31 -1.95 16.74
C LYS A 123 -7.24 -3.12 16.49
N GLU A 124 -8.25 -2.96 15.64
CA GLU A 124 -9.18 -4.03 15.27
C GLU A 124 -8.45 -5.24 14.64
N LEU A 125 -7.50 -5.01 13.74
CA LEU A 125 -6.70 -6.06 13.12
C LEU A 125 -5.89 -6.85 14.16
N TYR A 126 -5.27 -6.13 15.10
CA TYR A 126 -4.56 -6.76 16.21
C TYR A 126 -5.47 -7.53 17.17
N ASP A 127 -6.66 -7.02 17.47
CA ASP A 127 -7.64 -7.72 18.31
C ASP A 127 -8.18 -8.98 17.61
N LYS A 128 -8.14 -9.04 16.27
CA LYS A 128 -8.45 -10.25 15.47
C LYS A 128 -7.28 -11.25 15.39
N GLY A 129 -6.11 -10.92 15.93
CA GLY A 129 -4.96 -11.81 15.98
C GLY A 129 -3.92 -11.61 14.89
N CYS A 130 -3.95 -10.49 14.14
CA CYS A 130 -2.84 -10.15 13.25
C CYS A 130 -1.54 -9.96 14.05
N ALA A 131 -0.42 -10.36 13.45
CA ALA A 131 0.91 -10.29 14.05
C ALA A 131 1.24 -8.87 14.54
N LYS A 132 1.68 -8.78 15.80
CA LYS A 132 2.12 -7.51 16.43
C LYS A 132 3.61 -7.28 16.32
N LYS A 133 4.33 -8.19 15.67
CA LYS A 133 5.80 -8.16 15.52
C LYS A 133 6.38 -6.81 15.09
N TYR A 134 5.64 -6.02 14.30
CA TYR A 134 6.06 -4.69 13.83
C TYR A 134 5.11 -3.56 14.25
N GLU A 135 4.43 -3.70 15.39
CA GLU A 135 3.48 -2.70 15.93
C GLU A 135 4.09 -1.30 16.08
N ASN A 136 5.38 -1.23 16.41
CA ASN A 136 6.10 0.05 16.52
C ASN A 136 6.12 0.86 15.20
N ASP A 137 6.06 0.17 14.06
CA ASP A 137 5.99 0.75 12.72
C ASP A 137 4.54 0.93 12.24
N GLY A 138 3.56 0.46 13.02
CA GLY A 138 2.14 0.49 12.68
C GLY A 138 1.78 -0.35 11.46
N VAL A 139 2.52 -1.43 11.21
CA VAL A 139 2.40 -2.22 9.98
C VAL A 139 1.76 -3.59 10.22
N VAL A 140 0.93 -4.03 9.28
CA VAL A 140 0.35 -5.37 9.21
C VAL A 140 0.60 -5.94 7.83
N PHE A 141 0.94 -7.23 7.77
CA PHE A 141 0.97 -7.96 6.51
C PHE A 141 -0.44 -8.43 6.15
N ILE A 142 -0.90 -8.05 4.95
CA ILE A 142 -2.23 -8.40 4.43
C ILE A 142 -2.08 -9.22 3.14
N ALA A 143 -2.83 -10.31 3.07
CA ALA A 143 -3.06 -11.06 1.85
C ALA A 143 -4.54 -10.93 1.48
N TRP A 144 -4.83 -10.45 0.28
CA TRP A 144 -6.16 -10.35 -0.26
C TRP A 144 -6.39 -11.47 -1.28
N THR A 145 -7.56 -12.10 -1.22
CA THR A 145 -8.04 -13.05 -2.23
C THR A 145 -9.42 -12.66 -2.73
N SER A 146 -9.61 -12.68 -4.04
CA SER A 146 -10.93 -12.51 -4.68
C SER A 146 -11.59 -13.87 -4.88
N HIS A 147 -12.83 -13.99 -4.42
CA HIS A 147 -13.71 -15.13 -4.63
C HIS A 147 -15.01 -14.64 -5.30
N GLY A 148 -14.99 -14.54 -6.63
CA GLY A 148 -16.09 -13.96 -7.40
C GLY A 148 -16.24 -12.46 -7.12
N TYR A 149 -17.41 -12.05 -6.64
CA TYR A 149 -17.70 -10.66 -6.28
C TYR A 149 -17.31 -10.29 -4.83
N LYS A 150 -16.80 -11.27 -4.06
CA LYS A 150 -16.42 -11.08 -2.66
C LYS A 150 -14.92 -11.14 -2.49
N TYR A 151 -14.42 -10.36 -1.56
CA TYR A 151 -13.03 -10.23 -1.23
C TYR A 151 -12.80 -10.71 0.20
N ARG A 152 -11.81 -11.57 0.38
CA ARG A 152 -11.34 -11.95 1.71
C ARG A 152 -9.99 -11.31 1.93
N THR A 153 -9.81 -10.73 3.10
CA THR A 153 -8.50 -10.27 3.54
C THR A 153 -8.06 -11.14 4.71
N PHE A 154 -6.82 -11.59 4.63
CA PHE A 154 -6.15 -12.35 5.65
C PHE A 154 -4.96 -11.53 6.14
N CYS A 155 -4.63 -11.66 7.41
CA CYS A 155 -3.36 -11.20 7.95
C CYS A 155 -2.62 -12.38 8.56
N ALA A 156 -1.30 -12.32 8.56
CA ALA A 156 -0.51 -13.34 9.22
C ALA A 156 -0.49 -13.10 10.73
N LYS A 157 -0.58 -14.17 11.51
CA LYS A 157 -0.34 -14.23 12.97
C LYS A 157 1.16 -14.33 13.26
N ASP A 158 1.54 -14.19 14.53
CA ASP A 158 2.96 -14.29 14.95
C ASP A 158 3.56 -15.69 14.72
N ASP A 159 2.75 -16.75 14.73
CA ASP A 159 3.15 -18.14 14.42
C ASP A 159 3.24 -18.44 12.91
N GLY A 160 2.88 -17.47 12.07
CA GLY A 160 2.91 -17.58 10.62
C GLY A 160 1.64 -18.14 9.98
N GLU A 161 0.63 -18.53 10.76
CA GLU A 161 -0.68 -18.88 10.22
C GLU A 161 -1.45 -17.63 9.76
N ASP A 162 -2.40 -17.80 8.84
CA ASP A 162 -3.27 -16.72 8.41
C ASP A 162 -4.55 -16.67 9.27
N VAL A 163 -5.02 -15.46 9.59
CA VAL A 163 -6.33 -15.22 10.20
C VAL A 163 -7.16 -14.30 9.30
N LEU A 164 -8.45 -14.61 9.17
CA LEU A 164 -9.39 -13.81 8.41
C LEU A 164 -9.58 -12.44 9.08
N ALA A 165 -9.18 -11.38 8.38
CA ALA A 165 -9.28 -10.01 8.83
C ALA A 165 -10.61 -9.34 8.43
N ASP A 166 -11.10 -9.60 7.21
CA ASP A 166 -12.30 -8.92 6.69
C ASP A 166 -12.98 -9.68 5.53
N TRP A 167 -14.27 -9.39 5.35
CA TRP A 167 -15.06 -9.69 4.15
C TRP A 167 -15.49 -8.38 3.50
N ARG A 168 -15.07 -8.16 2.25
CA ARG A 168 -15.52 -7.03 1.43
C ARG A 168 -16.25 -7.49 0.18
#